data_AF-A0A930SV11-F1
#
_entry.id   AF-A0A930SV11-F1
#
_cell.length_a   1.000
_cell.length_b   1.000
_cell.length_c   1.000
_cell.angle_alpha   90.00
_cell.angle_beta   90.00
_cell.angle_gamma   90.00
#
_symmetry.space_group_name_H-M   'P 1'
#
loop_
_entity.id
_entity.type
_entity.pdbx_description
1 polymer ?
#
loop_
_entity_poly.entity_id
_entity_poly.type
_entity_poly.pdbx_seq_one_letter_code
_entity_poly.pdbx_strand_id
1 'polypeptide(L)'
;MKKSPFLRQALLISFFLFGLQACAARPDARPENWASVTALNQSASQFIQSLFQQDIEAVIKHSELPFYFNHQAILSTEAEWRDTLRQLRLATQPTEVRILALEPYVPARLEREKTELWLRLLKNQFDTQAYLMARLQVLPGNGRPAFQEEVLLLLDPVSTRVVGFAY
;
A
#
# COMPACT_ATOMS: atom_id res chain seq x y z
N MET A 1 -57.69 24.31 42.35
CA MET A 1 -58.65 23.32 42.92
C MET A 1 -58.81 22.23 41.87
N LYS A 2 -58.62 20.92 42.05
CA LYS A 2 -58.57 19.98 43.17
C LYS A 2 -57.68 18.81 42.70
N LYS A 3 -56.67 18.43 43.48
CA LYS A 3 -56.54 17.13 44.19
C LYS A 3 -56.47 15.88 43.27
N SER A 4 -55.28 15.30 43.20
CA SER A 4 -54.99 13.83 43.21
C SER A 4 -55.80 13.12 44.33
N PRO A 5 -55.83 11.77 44.56
CA PRO A 5 -54.72 10.81 44.34
C PRO A 5 -55.15 9.32 44.15
N PHE A 6 -54.16 8.43 44.31
CA PHE A 6 -54.21 6.98 44.65
C PHE A 6 -54.50 5.97 43.53
N LEU A 7 -53.46 5.25 43.07
CA LEU A 7 -52.93 3.99 43.64
C LEU A 7 -53.79 2.79 43.26
N ARG A 8 -53.23 1.86 42.48
CA ARG A 8 -52.98 0.49 42.95
C ARG A 8 -52.10 -0.27 41.97
N GLN A 9 -51.05 -0.83 42.57
CA GLN A 9 -50.08 -1.75 42.00
C GLN A 9 -50.75 -3.10 41.68
N ALA A 10 -50.34 -3.70 40.57
CA ALA A 10 -50.19 -5.15 40.34
C ALA A 10 -49.42 -5.28 39.03
N LEU A 11 -48.10 -5.42 39.07
CA LEU A 11 -47.40 -6.72 39.08
C LEU A 11 -47.91 -7.66 37.97
N LEU A 12 -47.22 -7.66 36.83
CA LEU A 12 -47.03 -8.86 36.01
C LEU A 12 -45.76 -8.68 35.17
N ILE A 13 -44.71 -9.32 35.67
CA ILE A 13 -43.49 -9.64 34.95
C ILE A 13 -43.88 -10.52 33.76
N SER A 14 -43.59 -10.07 32.54
CA SER A 14 -43.52 -10.94 31.38
C SER A 14 -42.24 -10.62 30.63
N PHE A 15 -41.27 -11.48 30.87
CA PHE A 15 -40.10 -11.74 30.06
C PHE A 15 -40.51 -11.91 28.59
N PHE A 16 -40.04 -11.03 27.71
CA PHE A 16 -39.60 -11.34 26.33
C PHE A 16 -38.72 -10.14 25.91
N LEU A 17 -37.41 -10.20 26.15
CA LEU A 17 -36.39 -10.68 25.21
C LEU A 17 -36.31 -9.85 23.91
N PHE A 18 -35.09 -9.36 23.68
CA PHE A 18 -34.53 -8.80 22.44
C PHE A 18 -34.85 -7.34 22.09
N GLY A 19 -33.98 -6.45 22.57
CA GLY A 19 -33.75 -5.13 22.01
C GLY A 19 -32.41 -4.53 22.41
N LEU A 20 -31.42 -5.37 22.76
CA LEU A 20 -30.04 -4.95 22.93
C LEU A 20 -29.31 -5.22 21.61
N GLN A 21 -28.51 -4.23 21.21
CA GLN A 21 -27.45 -4.30 20.19
C GLN A 21 -27.90 -4.13 18.74
N ALA A 22 -28.03 -2.88 18.33
CA ALA A 22 -27.32 -2.44 17.13
C ALA A 22 -26.42 -1.25 17.50
N CYS A 23 -25.35 -1.55 18.24
CA CYS A 23 -24.11 -0.84 17.98
C CYS A 23 -23.81 -1.11 16.51
N ALA A 24 -24.19 -0.19 15.63
CA ALA A 24 -23.54 -0.06 14.34
C ALA A 24 -22.12 0.47 14.58
N ALA A 25 -21.33 -0.30 15.34
CA ALA A 25 -19.91 -0.35 15.12
C ALA A 25 -19.80 -0.81 13.68
N ARG A 26 -19.53 0.15 12.78
CA ARG A 26 -18.96 -0.17 11.48
C ARG A 26 -17.87 -1.19 11.77
N PRO A 27 -17.89 -2.39 11.18
CA PRO A 27 -16.70 -3.19 11.18
C PRO A 27 -15.66 -2.29 10.51
N ASP A 28 -14.72 -1.79 11.31
CA ASP A 28 -13.45 -1.33 10.79
C ASP A 28 -13.05 -2.39 9.77
N ALA A 29 -12.87 -1.97 8.52
CA ALA A 29 -12.30 -2.78 7.47
C ALA A 29 -10.85 -3.10 7.88
N ARG A 30 -10.71 -4.02 8.85
CA ARG A 30 -9.47 -4.70 9.14
C ARG A 30 -9.25 -5.61 7.94
N PRO A 31 -8.10 -5.49 7.27
CA PRO A 31 -7.90 -6.13 5.98
C PRO A 31 -8.03 -7.64 6.15
N GLU A 32 -8.96 -8.24 5.42
CA GLU A 32 -8.95 -9.67 5.15
C GLU A 32 -7.58 -9.99 4.53
N ASN A 33 -6.84 -10.91 5.18
CA ASN A 33 -5.47 -11.37 4.92
C ASN A 33 -4.28 -10.52 5.45
N TRP A 34 -4.03 -10.61 6.76
CA TRP A 34 -2.69 -10.28 7.32
C TRP A 34 -1.54 -11.09 6.70
N ALA A 35 -1.83 -12.31 6.24
CA ALA A 35 -0.88 -13.13 5.50
C ALA A 35 -0.49 -12.51 4.14
N SER A 36 -1.43 -11.83 3.46
CA SER A 36 -1.12 -11.15 2.20
C SER A 36 -0.33 -9.88 2.44
N VAL A 37 -0.65 -9.10 3.47
CA VAL A 37 0.11 -7.88 3.81
C VAL A 37 1.58 -8.20 4.15
N THR A 38 1.82 -9.28 4.90
CA THR A 38 3.18 -9.71 5.24
C THR A 38 3.96 -10.11 3.99
N ALA A 39 3.36 -10.88 3.09
CA ALA A 39 3.98 -11.30 1.84
C ALA A 39 4.27 -10.10 0.92
N LEU A 40 3.32 -9.16 0.79
CA LEU A 40 3.48 -7.92 0.04
C LEU A 40 4.63 -7.07 0.59
N ASN A 41 4.70 -6.89 1.92
CA ASN A 41 5.78 -6.15 2.56
C ASN A 41 7.15 -6.80 2.34
N GLN A 42 7.22 -8.13 2.38
CA GLN A 42 8.45 -8.86 2.12
C GLN A 42 8.92 -8.67 0.67
N SER A 43 8.01 -8.85 -0.29
CA SER A 43 8.28 -8.67 -1.71
C SER A 43 8.71 -7.23 -2.04
N ALA A 44 7.99 -6.24 -1.51
CA ALA A 44 8.35 -4.83 -1.60
C ALA A 44 9.75 -4.55 -1.05
N SER A 45 10.07 -5.09 0.13
CA SER A 45 11.37 -4.90 0.77
C SER A 45 12.50 -5.48 -0.07
N GLN A 46 12.32 -6.69 -0.58
CA GLN A 46 13.29 -7.36 -1.45
C GLN A 46 13.50 -6.58 -2.74
N PHE A 47 12.42 -6.14 -3.38
CA PHE A 47 12.49 -5.29 -4.58
C PHE A 47 13.27 -3.99 -4.33
N ILE A 48 12.94 -3.23 -3.27
CA ILE A 48 13.63 -1.98 -2.93
C ILE A 48 15.12 -2.24 -2.70
N GLN A 49 15.45 -3.23 -1.86
CA GLN A 49 16.85 -3.55 -1.56
C GLN A 49 17.63 -3.92 -2.82
N SER A 50 17.08 -4.80 -3.67
CA SER A 50 17.71 -5.22 -4.92
C SER A 50 17.89 -4.06 -5.89
N LEU A 51 16.92 -3.15 -5.98
CA LEU A 51 17.01 -1.97 -6.86
C LEU A 51 18.16 -1.04 -6.44
N PHE A 52 18.25 -0.72 -5.14
CA PHE A 52 19.30 0.15 -4.61
C PHE A 52 20.69 -0.50 -4.59
N GLN A 53 20.77 -1.84 -4.51
CA GLN A 53 22.01 -2.60 -4.67
C GLN A 53 22.37 -2.90 -6.13
N GLN A 54 21.52 -2.49 -7.08
CA GLN A 54 21.69 -2.73 -8.52
C GLN A 54 21.80 -4.23 -8.90
N ASP A 55 21.14 -5.10 -8.14
CA ASP A 55 21.03 -6.53 -8.44
C ASP A 55 19.89 -6.76 -9.44
N ILE A 56 20.24 -6.71 -10.73
CA ILE A 56 19.27 -6.81 -11.83
C ILE A 56 18.46 -8.12 -11.76
N GLU A 57 19.10 -9.26 -11.48
CA GLU A 57 18.40 -10.54 -11.46
C GLU A 57 17.39 -10.61 -10.31
N ALA A 58 17.77 -10.08 -9.14
CA ALA A 58 16.84 -10.00 -8.03
C ALA A 58 15.69 -9.01 -8.29
N VAL A 59 15.96 -7.86 -8.91
CA VAL A 59 14.89 -6.93 -9.31
C VAL A 59 13.90 -7.60 -10.27
N ILE A 60 14.39 -8.30 -11.31
CA ILE A 60 13.53 -9.02 -12.25
C ILE A 60 12.73 -10.11 -11.54
N LYS A 61 13.35 -10.88 -10.64
CA LYS A 61 12.68 -11.92 -9.86
C LYS A 61 11.52 -11.38 -9.01
N HIS A 62 11.67 -10.19 -8.46
CA HIS A 62 10.70 -9.54 -7.57
C HIS A 62 9.73 -8.60 -8.32
N SER A 63 9.80 -8.53 -9.64
CA SER A 63 8.90 -7.73 -10.46
C SER A 63 8.02 -8.57 -11.38
N GLU A 64 6.95 -7.96 -11.85
CA GLU A 64 6.03 -8.52 -12.83
C GLU A 64 5.70 -7.49 -13.90
N LEU A 65 5.34 -7.98 -15.09
CA LEU A 65 5.05 -7.18 -16.27
C LEU A 65 3.54 -7.19 -16.54
N PRO A 66 2.98 -6.10 -17.10
CA PRO A 66 3.65 -4.85 -17.45
C PRO A 66 4.11 -4.06 -16.21
N PHE A 67 5.23 -3.35 -16.31
CA PHE A 67 5.83 -2.61 -15.20
C PHE A 67 5.67 -1.10 -15.36
N TYR A 68 5.03 -0.44 -14.40
CA TYR A 68 4.89 1.02 -14.35
C TYR A 68 6.16 1.68 -13.81
N PHE A 69 6.93 2.35 -14.66
CA PHE A 69 8.21 2.97 -14.31
C PHE A 69 8.09 4.49 -14.17
N ASN A 70 7.86 4.93 -12.94
CA ASN A 70 7.89 6.31 -12.45
C ASN A 70 7.47 7.40 -13.46
N HIS A 71 6.23 7.33 -13.95
CA HIS A 71 5.65 8.28 -14.91
C HIS A 71 6.32 8.36 -16.30
N GLN A 72 7.44 7.68 -16.52
CA GLN A 72 8.21 7.76 -17.75
C GLN A 72 7.70 6.77 -18.80
N ALA A 73 7.47 5.53 -18.38
CA ALA A 73 7.14 4.44 -19.30
C ALA A 73 6.36 3.31 -18.63
N ILE A 74 5.72 2.50 -19.47
CA ILE A 74 5.24 1.17 -19.10
C ILE A 74 6.10 0.18 -19.87
N LEU A 75 6.80 -0.66 -19.14
CA LEU A 75 7.70 -1.65 -19.70
C LEU A 75 6.90 -2.93 -19.86
N SER A 76 6.76 -3.39 -21.10
CA SER A 76 5.86 -4.50 -21.44
C SER A 76 6.61 -5.83 -21.51
N THR A 77 7.94 -5.79 -21.64
CA THR A 77 8.77 -7.00 -21.77
C THR A 77 9.92 -7.03 -20.78
N GLU A 78 10.41 -8.24 -20.47
CA GLU A 78 11.56 -8.42 -19.58
C GLU A 78 12.84 -7.81 -20.19
N ALA A 79 12.97 -7.87 -21.52
CA ALA A 79 14.10 -7.28 -22.24
C ALA A 79 14.15 -5.76 -22.04
N GLU A 80 13.03 -5.06 -22.23
CA GLU A 80 12.91 -3.62 -21.95
C GLU A 80 13.28 -3.32 -20.50
N TRP A 81 12.76 -4.11 -19.55
CA TRP A 81 13.02 -3.87 -18.14
C TRP A 81 14.49 -4.04 -17.77
N ARG A 82 15.13 -5.12 -18.25
CA ARG A 82 16.56 -5.36 -18.07
C ARG A 82 17.41 -4.25 -18.68
N ASP A 83 17.05 -3.75 -19.85
CA ASP A 83 17.78 -2.66 -20.49
C ASP A 83 17.67 -1.35 -19.71
N THR A 84 16.48 -1.01 -19.20
CA THR A 84 16.31 0.13 -18.28
C THR A 84 17.14 -0.04 -17.01
N LEU A 85 17.15 -1.23 -16.40
CA LEU A 85 17.95 -1.50 -15.20
C LEU A 85 19.47 -1.40 -15.47
N ARG A 86 19.94 -1.84 -16.64
CA ARG A 86 21.34 -1.64 -17.07
C ARG A 86 21.67 -0.16 -17.23
N GLN A 87 20.78 0.62 -17.84
CA GLN A 87 20.97 2.06 -17.98
C GLN A 87 21.01 2.77 -16.63
N LEU A 88 20.11 2.42 -15.71
CA LEU A 88 20.12 2.93 -14.33
C LEU A 88 21.42 2.58 -13.60
N ARG A 89 21.90 1.35 -13.75
CA ARG A 89 23.18 0.91 -13.18
C ARG A 89 24.37 1.72 -13.71
N LEU A 90 24.36 2.13 -14.98
CA LEU A 90 25.41 2.98 -15.55
C LEU A 90 25.29 4.45 -15.08
N ALA A 91 24.08 4.91 -14.78
CA ALA A 91 23.82 6.29 -14.37
C ALA A 91 23.93 6.53 -12.85
N THR A 92 23.91 5.47 -12.04
CA THR A 92 23.85 5.56 -10.57
C THR A 92 24.87 4.64 -9.92
N GLN A 93 25.12 4.81 -8.62
CA GLN A 93 25.95 3.90 -7.83
C GLN A 93 25.08 3.12 -6.84
N PRO A 94 25.47 1.88 -6.48
CA PRO A 94 24.83 1.17 -5.38
C PRO A 94 24.81 2.03 -4.12
N THR A 95 23.65 2.10 -3.47
CA THR A 95 23.42 3.01 -2.34
C THR A 95 22.76 2.24 -1.20
N GLU A 96 23.23 2.43 0.04
CA GLU A 96 22.56 1.84 1.20
C GLU A 96 21.20 2.53 1.39
N VAL A 97 20.16 1.71 1.58
CA VAL A 97 18.81 2.17 1.84
C VAL A 97 18.27 1.48 3.09
N ARG A 98 17.61 2.25 3.94
CA ARG A 98 16.85 1.72 5.08
C ARG A 98 15.37 1.97 4.85
N ILE A 99 14.59 0.91 4.94
CA ILE A 99 13.14 0.99 4.86
C ILE A 99 12.63 1.37 6.26
N LEU A 100 12.18 2.61 6.41
CA LEU A 100 11.65 3.13 7.67
C LEU A 100 10.22 2.64 7.92
N ALA A 101 9.41 2.58 6.86
CA ALA A 101 8.05 2.08 6.91
C ALA A 101 7.59 1.55 5.54
N LEU A 102 6.68 0.57 5.56
CA LEU A 102 5.87 0.12 4.44
C LEU A 102 4.41 0.14 4.88
N GLU A 103 3.65 1.11 4.39
CA GLU A 103 2.29 1.37 4.85
C GLU A 103 1.27 1.15 3.71
N PRO A 104 0.16 0.44 3.96
CA PRO A 104 -0.93 0.36 2.99
C PRO A 104 -1.41 1.75 2.57
N TYR A 105 -1.47 1.99 1.26
CA TYR A 105 -1.88 3.27 0.71
C TYR A 105 -3.20 3.13 -0.05
N VAL A 106 -4.33 3.39 0.62
CA VAL A 106 -5.65 3.09 0.05
C VAL A 106 -5.95 3.94 -1.21
N PRO A 107 -6.65 3.39 -2.22
CA PRO A 107 -6.95 4.11 -3.47
C PRO A 107 -7.63 5.48 -3.26
N ALA A 108 -8.56 5.58 -2.31
CA ALA A 108 -9.24 6.85 -1.98
C ALA A 108 -8.29 7.92 -1.41
N ARG A 109 -7.13 7.54 -0.87
CA ARG A 109 -6.07 8.46 -0.46
C ARG A 109 -5.25 8.90 -1.68
N LEU A 110 -4.91 7.95 -2.55
CA LEU A 110 -4.19 8.21 -3.80
C LEU A 110 -4.95 9.16 -4.75
N GLU A 111 -6.26 8.96 -4.89
CA GLU A 111 -7.13 9.84 -5.68
C GLU A 111 -7.13 11.29 -5.17
N ARG A 112 -7.14 11.48 -3.84
CA ARG A 112 -7.21 12.80 -3.20
C ARG A 112 -5.87 13.51 -3.10
N GLU A 113 -4.81 12.78 -2.78
CA GLU A 113 -3.48 13.36 -2.51
C GLU A 113 -2.59 13.39 -3.77
N LYS A 114 -2.80 12.49 -4.73
CA LYS A 114 -1.99 12.36 -5.96
C LYS A 114 -2.89 12.14 -7.19
N THR A 115 -3.87 13.01 -7.40
CA THR A 115 -4.90 12.87 -8.45
C THR A 115 -4.34 12.61 -9.85
N GLU A 116 -3.28 13.31 -10.26
CA GLU A 116 -2.69 13.11 -11.59
C GLU A 116 -2.07 11.71 -11.76
N LEU A 117 -1.41 11.20 -10.72
CA LEU A 117 -0.89 9.83 -10.72
C LEU A 117 -2.04 8.84 -10.79
N TRP A 118 -3.08 9.03 -9.97
CA TRP A 118 -4.27 8.17 -9.97
C TRP A 118 -4.91 8.06 -11.35
N LEU A 119 -5.14 9.18 -12.03
CA LEU A 119 -5.68 9.20 -13.39
C LEU A 119 -4.80 8.46 -14.40
N ARG A 120 -3.47 8.53 -14.25
CA ARG A 120 -2.55 7.77 -15.10
C ARG A 120 -2.63 6.28 -14.79
N LEU A 121 -2.72 5.88 -13.53
CA LEU A 121 -2.85 4.46 -13.18
C LEU A 121 -4.16 3.88 -13.72
N LEU A 122 -5.28 4.60 -13.60
CA LEU A 122 -6.56 4.23 -14.20
C LEU A 122 -6.47 4.07 -15.72
N LYS A 123 -5.90 5.07 -16.42
CA LYS A 123 -5.74 5.03 -17.88
C LYS A 123 -4.95 3.80 -18.35
N ASN A 124 -4.01 3.35 -17.53
CA ASN A 124 -3.12 2.25 -17.84
C ASN A 124 -3.50 0.93 -17.14
N GLN A 125 -4.68 0.86 -16.52
CA GLN A 125 -5.23 -0.35 -15.88
C GLN A 125 -4.41 -0.88 -14.70
N PHE A 126 -3.77 0.02 -13.95
CA PHE A 126 -3.06 -0.28 -12.70
C PHE A 126 -3.89 0.07 -11.45
N ASP A 127 -5.19 0.32 -11.60
CA ASP A 127 -6.11 0.76 -10.54
C ASP A 127 -6.55 -0.37 -9.58
N THR A 128 -6.37 -1.63 -9.99
CA THR A 128 -6.73 -2.82 -9.21
C THR A 128 -5.59 -3.35 -8.34
N GLN A 129 -4.44 -2.68 -8.36
CA GLN A 129 -3.23 -3.12 -7.67
C GLN A 129 -3.28 -2.82 -6.17
N ALA A 130 -2.52 -3.58 -5.39
CA ALA A 130 -2.23 -3.20 -4.02
C ALA A 130 -1.19 -2.07 -4.02
N TYR A 131 -1.36 -1.09 -3.14
CA TYR A 131 -0.45 0.04 -3.02
C TYR A 131 0.20 0.08 -1.65
N LEU A 132 1.52 0.23 -1.63
CA LEU A 132 2.28 0.45 -0.42
C LEU A 132 3.06 1.76 -0.55
N MET A 133 2.98 2.63 0.46
CA MET A 133 3.87 3.77 0.58
C MET A 133 5.11 3.34 1.35
N ALA A 134 6.26 3.37 0.68
CA ALA A 134 7.55 3.12 1.29
C ALA A 134 8.16 4.44 1.75
N ARG A 135 8.48 4.53 3.04
CA ARG A 135 9.29 5.63 3.58
C ARG A 135 10.72 5.14 3.71
N LEU A 136 11.63 5.75 2.98
CA LEU A 136 13.01 5.32 2.84
C LEU A 136 13.95 6.36 3.48
N GLN A 137 15.04 5.88 4.06
CA GLN A 137 16.23 6.69 4.34
C GLN A 137 17.33 6.22 3.39
N VAL A 138 17.72 7.11 2.48
CA VAL A 138 18.80 6.87 1.53
C VAL A 138 20.10 7.37 2.16
N LEU A 139 21.11 6.53 2.16
CA LEU A 139 22.44 6.80 2.71
C LEU A 139 23.43 6.88 1.55
N PRO A 140 23.42 8.00 0.79
CA PRO A 140 24.37 8.20 -0.30
C PRO A 140 25.77 8.18 0.30
N GLY A 141 26.64 7.29 -0.19
CA GLY A 141 28.05 7.31 0.17
C GLY A 141 28.70 8.66 -0.16
N ASN A 142 29.99 8.80 0.13
CA ASN A 142 30.81 9.95 -0.27
C ASN A 142 30.56 11.23 0.57
N GLY A 143 30.24 11.08 1.85
CA GLY A 143 30.12 12.20 2.79
C GLY A 143 28.88 13.08 2.57
N ARG A 144 27.95 12.66 1.70
CA ARG A 144 26.66 13.32 1.53
C ARG A 144 25.74 12.98 2.72
N PRO A 145 24.89 13.92 3.16
CA PRO A 145 23.95 13.65 4.23
C PRO A 145 22.91 12.62 3.78
N ALA A 146 22.47 11.78 4.72
CA ALA A 146 21.31 10.94 4.52
C ALA A 146 20.06 11.80 4.30
N PHE A 147 19.16 11.34 3.43
CA PHE A 147 17.89 12.02 3.15
C PHE A 147 16.74 11.01 3.16
N GLN A 148 15.51 11.51 3.29
CA GLN A 148 14.30 10.68 3.24
C GLN A 148 13.61 10.82 1.90
N GLU A 149 13.01 9.72 1.45
CA GLU A 149 12.25 9.63 0.21
C GLU A 149 10.99 8.81 0.43
N GLU A 150 9.90 9.18 -0.24
CA GLU A 150 8.64 8.44 -0.22
C GLU A 150 8.38 7.88 -1.60
N VAL A 151 8.18 6.57 -1.69
CA VAL A 151 7.96 5.86 -2.95
C VAL A 151 6.66 5.08 -2.85
N LEU A 152 5.74 5.34 -3.76
CA LEU A 152 4.57 4.50 -3.94
C LEU A 152 4.97 3.26 -4.73
N LEU A 153 4.75 2.09 -4.15
CA LEU A 153 4.88 0.80 -4.81
C LEU A 153 3.52 0.27 -5.23
N LEU A 154 3.47 -0.33 -6.42
CA LEU A 154 2.32 -1.04 -6.95
C LEU A 154 2.65 -2.53 -6.93
N LEU A 155 1.77 -3.34 -6.35
CA LEU A 155 1.97 -4.76 -6.21
C LEU A 155 0.77 -5.52 -6.74
N ASP A 156 1.02 -6.61 -7.46
CA ASP A 156 -0.02 -7.56 -7.84
C ASP A 156 -0.51 -8.28 -6.58
N PRO A 157 -1.81 -8.21 -6.24
CA PRO A 157 -2.34 -8.78 -5.01
C PRO A 157 -2.34 -10.32 -5.00
N VAL A 158 -2.20 -10.97 -6.16
CA VAL A 158 -2.18 -12.42 -6.33
C VAL A 158 -0.75 -12.97 -6.30
N SER A 159 0.13 -12.44 -7.13
CA SER A 159 1.52 -12.90 -7.24
C SER A 159 2.43 -12.31 -6.15
N THR A 160 1.98 -11.22 -5.50
CA THR A 160 2.72 -10.39 -4.54
C THR A 160 3.94 -9.68 -5.13
N ARG A 161 4.15 -9.71 -6.44
CA ARG A 161 5.29 -9.06 -7.10
C ARG A 161 5.05 -7.58 -7.32
N VAL A 162 6.13 -6.82 -7.44
CA VAL A 162 6.05 -5.39 -7.74
C VAL A 162 5.79 -5.19 -9.23
N VAL A 163 4.69 -4.55 -9.56
CA VAL A 163 4.30 -4.20 -10.94
C VAL A 163 4.55 -2.73 -11.27
N GLY A 164 5.13 -1.98 -10.34
CA GLY A 164 5.56 -0.61 -10.63
C GLY A 164 5.90 0.20 -9.39
N PHE A 165 6.40 1.41 -9.64
CA PHE A 165 6.59 2.41 -8.60
C PHE A 165 6.47 3.84 -9.14
N ALA A 166 6.21 4.78 -8.23
CA ALA A 166 6.20 6.22 -8.49
C ALA A 166 6.75 6.98 -7.28
N TYR A 167 7.55 8.03 -7.51
CA TYR A 167 8.11 8.89 -6.46
C TYR A 167 7.83 10.37 -6.75
#